data_AF-A0AAF0PV75-F1
#
_entry.id   AF-A0AAF0PV75-F1
#
_cell.length_a   1.000
_cell.length_b   1.000
_cell.length_c   1.000
_cell.angle_alpha   90.00
_cell.angle_beta   90.00
_cell.angle_gamma   90.00
#
_symmetry.space_group_name_H-M   'P 1'
#
loop_
_entity.id
_entity.type
_entity.pdbx_description
1 polymer ?
#
loop_
_entity_poly.entity_id
_entity_poly.type
_entity_poly.pdbx_seq_one_letter_code
_entity_poly.pdbx_strand_id
1 'polypeptide(L)'
;MFISVGAVFSAYLGENSMKKQQSCSLRGLKDFDLRAQVANSAVSVDSFASASLTAQHGNFQRLFLDLTRVHTSFDFPSGSKLLSGITSVACSLYNSQVPNVEALQAICPRASLSFQQQIIGPFSFRVDSEIAIDLKKDWYLSVKNPVFAIEHALQVLWSAKAVAWYSPMQREFMVELRFFET
;
A
#
# COMPACT_ATOMS: atom_id res chain seq x y z
N MET A 1 7.58 -14.80 12.64
CA MET A 1 6.67 -13.66 12.33
C MET A 1 7.53 -12.41 12.34
N PHE A 2 7.43 -11.60 11.29
CA PHE A 2 8.21 -10.38 11.12
C PHE A 2 7.28 -9.20 10.89
N ILE A 3 7.52 -8.10 11.58
CA ILE A 3 6.78 -6.84 11.44
C ILE A 3 7.79 -5.80 10.99
N SER A 4 7.44 -5.02 9.96
CA SER A 4 8.23 -3.89 9.49
C SER A 4 7.34 -2.67 9.35
N VAL A 5 7.86 -1.53 9.80
CA VAL A 5 7.23 -0.22 9.67
C VAL A 5 8.21 0.68 8.93
N GLY A 6 7.76 1.29 7.84
CA GLY A 6 8.53 2.20 7.01
C GLY A 6 7.88 3.58 6.97
N ALA A 7 8.69 4.62 6.89
CA ALA A 7 8.24 5.98 6.64
C ALA A 7 9.15 6.65 5.62
N VAL A 8 8.56 7.42 4.71
CA VAL A 8 9.25 8.17 3.66
C VAL A 8 8.78 9.61 3.72
N PHE A 9 9.72 10.54 3.59
CA PHE A 9 9.44 11.97 3.53
C PHE A 9 9.87 12.50 2.16
N SER A 10 9.01 13.29 1.52
CA SER A 10 9.29 13.94 0.25
C SER A 10 9.15 15.45 0.42
N ALA A 11 10.10 16.21 -0.13
CA ALA A 11 10.06 17.66 -0.17
C ALA A 11 10.07 18.12 -1.61
N TYR A 12 9.20 19.07 -1.95
CA TYR A 12 9.11 19.69 -3.26
C TYR A 12 9.25 21.21 -3.11
N LEU A 13 10.00 21.83 -4.02
CA LEU A 13 10.19 23.27 -4.12
C LEU A 13 9.61 23.73 -5.46
N GLY A 14 8.58 24.59 -5.44
CA GLY A 14 7.93 25.10 -6.65
C GLY A 14 7.51 26.56 -6.53
N GLU A 15 7.19 27.18 -7.67
CA GLU A 15 6.66 28.55 -7.72
C GLU A 15 5.14 28.56 -7.47
N ASN A 16 4.64 29.55 -6.72
CA ASN A 16 3.26 29.58 -6.23
C ASN A 16 2.27 30.07 -7.31
N SER A 17 1.22 29.29 -7.58
CA SER A 17 -0.06 29.78 -8.12
C SER A 17 -1.16 29.63 -7.07
N MET A 18 -1.81 30.74 -6.72
CA MET A 18 -2.74 30.81 -5.59
C MET A 18 -3.98 29.94 -5.80
N LYS A 19 -4.22 28.99 -4.90
CA LYS A 19 -5.57 28.55 -4.52
C LYS A 19 -5.71 28.56 -3.02
N LYS A 20 -6.48 29.52 -2.51
CA LYS A 20 -6.86 29.67 -1.11
C LYS A 20 -7.96 28.66 -0.83
N GLN A 21 -7.61 27.47 -0.34
CA GLN A 21 -8.62 26.48 0.07
C GLN A 21 -9.21 26.94 1.42
N GLN A 22 -10.48 27.32 1.39
CA GLN A 22 -11.23 27.78 2.54
C GLN A 22 -11.37 26.64 3.55
N SER A 23 -10.72 26.75 4.71
CA SER A 23 -10.82 25.78 5.81
C SER A 23 -11.60 26.37 6.98
N CYS A 24 -12.45 25.54 7.60
CA CYS A 24 -12.99 25.81 8.93
C CYS A 24 -11.82 25.90 9.92
N SER A 25 -11.80 26.97 10.73
CA SER A 25 -10.73 27.26 11.67
C SER A 25 -10.80 26.35 12.90
N LEU A 26 -10.36 25.09 12.80
CA LEU A 26 -9.96 24.33 13.98
C LEU A 26 -8.57 24.85 14.41
N ARG A 27 -8.57 25.76 15.38
CA ARG A 27 -7.43 26.61 15.78
C ARG A 27 -6.14 25.86 16.21
N GLY A 28 -6.15 24.52 16.26
CA GLY A 28 -5.04 23.68 16.73
C GLY A 28 -4.44 22.70 15.70
N LEU A 29 -4.96 22.61 14.47
CA LEU A 29 -4.44 21.71 13.41
C LEU A 29 -3.65 22.45 12.32
N LYS A 30 -3.38 23.74 12.52
CA LYS A 30 -2.84 24.66 11.51
C LYS A 30 -1.33 24.52 11.26
N ASP A 31 -0.64 23.62 11.97
CA ASP A 31 0.82 23.62 12.10
C ASP A 31 1.57 22.46 11.44
N PHE A 32 0.91 21.59 10.66
CA PHE A 32 1.60 20.43 10.06
C PHE A 32 1.65 20.40 8.54
N ASP A 33 1.10 21.40 7.83
CA ASP A 33 1.54 21.69 6.47
C ASP A 33 2.70 22.67 6.58
N LEU A 34 3.95 22.16 6.63
CA LEU A 34 5.17 22.97 6.66
C LEU A 34 5.39 23.63 5.29
N ARG A 35 4.47 24.51 4.89
CA ARG A 35 4.65 25.42 3.77
C ARG A 35 5.42 26.64 4.23
N ALA A 36 6.75 26.55 4.18
CA ALA A 36 7.59 27.72 4.31
C ALA A 36 7.46 28.55 3.02
N GLN A 37 6.83 29.72 3.13
CA GLN A 37 6.80 30.72 2.07
C GLN A 37 8.03 31.61 2.22
N VAL A 38 9.02 31.44 1.35
CA VAL A 38 10.15 32.37 1.22
C VAL A 38 10.05 32.98 -0.16
N ALA A 39 9.85 34.30 -0.21
CA ALA A 39 9.77 35.15 -1.41
C ALA A 39 9.71 34.40 -2.76
N ASN A 40 8.50 34.24 -3.31
CA ASN A 40 8.18 33.59 -4.60
C ASN A 40 8.35 32.06 -4.69
N SER A 41 8.88 31.40 -3.67
CA SER A 41 8.98 29.94 -3.62
C SER A 41 8.09 29.32 -2.55
N ALA A 42 7.47 28.19 -2.88
CA ALA A 42 6.75 27.33 -1.96
C ALA A 42 7.54 26.04 -1.76
N VAL A 43 7.94 25.80 -0.51
CA VAL A 43 8.41 24.48 -0.08
C VAL A 43 7.20 23.72 0.44
N SER A 44 6.96 22.49 -0.04
CA SER A 44 5.97 21.58 0.52
C SER A 44 6.63 20.27 0.91
N VAL A 45 6.37 19.78 2.12
CA VAL A 45 6.86 18.50 2.62
C VAL A 45 5.67 17.58 2.85
N ASP A 46 5.73 16.36 2.34
CA ASP A 46 4.71 15.34 2.57
C ASP A 46 5.35 14.05 3.11
N SER A 47 4.61 13.34 3.95
CA SER A 47 5.05 12.08 4.57
C SER A 47 4.21 10.91 4.09
N PHE A 48 4.81 9.74 4.02
CA PHE A 48 4.17 8.50 3.64
C PHE A 48 4.59 7.44 4.64
N ALA A 49 3.66 6.59 5.06
CA ALA A 49 3.94 5.51 5.99
C ALA A 49 3.42 4.20 5.41
N SER A 50 4.16 3.13 5.65
CA SER A 50 3.72 1.77 5.36
C SER A 50 4.01 0.86 6.54
N ALA A 51 3.10 -0.07 6.80
CA ALA A 51 3.28 -1.11 7.79
C ALA A 51 3.04 -2.46 7.13
N SER A 52 3.93 -3.42 7.32
CA SER A 52 3.74 -4.77 6.79
C SER A 52 4.02 -5.83 7.83
N LEU A 53 3.25 -6.90 7.74
CA LEU A 53 3.31 -8.07 8.58
C LEU A 53 3.54 -9.29 7.70
N THR A 54 4.56 -10.08 8.04
CA THR A 54 4.86 -11.34 7.37
C THR A 54 4.85 -12.47 8.38
N ALA A 55 3.97 -13.44 8.18
CA ALA A 55 3.98 -14.72 8.87
C ALA A 55 4.47 -15.79 7.89
N GLN A 56 5.45 -16.58 8.30
CA GLN A 56 5.92 -17.72 7.55
C GLN A 56 5.96 -18.93 8.47
N HIS A 57 5.44 -20.04 7.98
CA HIS A 57 5.55 -21.36 8.54
C HIS A 57 6.31 -22.26 7.55
N GLY A 58 7.30 -23.02 8.05
CA GLY A 58 8.15 -23.92 7.27
C GLY A 58 9.29 -23.27 6.50
N ASN A 59 10.10 -24.09 5.84
CA ASN A 59 11.38 -23.67 5.27
C ASN A 59 11.81 -24.48 4.02
N PHE A 60 10.84 -24.95 3.21
CA PHE A 60 11.06 -25.78 2.01
C PHE A 60 11.91 -27.05 2.25
N GLN A 61 11.91 -27.59 3.47
CA GLN A 61 12.63 -28.81 3.82
C GLN A 61 11.83 -30.06 3.51
N ARG A 62 10.49 -29.99 3.62
CA ARG A 62 9.61 -31.10 3.29
C ARG A 62 9.16 -31.02 1.84
N LEU A 63 8.87 -32.20 1.29
CA LEU A 63 8.45 -32.36 -0.10
C LEU A 63 7.06 -31.79 -0.37
N PHE A 64 6.19 -31.63 0.63
CA PHE A 64 4.81 -31.19 0.42
C PHE A 64 4.38 -30.24 1.53
N LEU A 65 3.66 -29.18 1.15
CA LEU A 65 3.01 -28.24 2.06
C LEU A 65 3.92 -27.71 3.19
N ASP A 66 5.23 -27.64 2.97
CA ASP A 66 6.15 -27.22 4.03
C ASP A 66 6.04 -25.72 4.25
N LEU A 67 6.13 -24.93 3.18
CA LEU A 67 6.04 -23.47 3.27
C LEU A 67 4.59 -22.98 3.16
N THR A 68 4.12 -22.27 4.18
CA THR A 68 3.02 -21.32 4.07
C THR A 68 3.51 -19.95 4.49
N ARG A 69 3.38 -18.95 3.62
CA ARG A 69 3.73 -17.56 3.92
C ARG A 69 2.54 -16.66 3.64
N VAL A 70 2.20 -15.83 4.63
CA VAL A 70 1.19 -14.78 4.54
C VAL A 70 1.90 -13.46 4.74
N HIS A 71 1.73 -12.54 3.80
CA HIS A 71 2.24 -11.18 3.89
C HIS A 71 1.09 -10.21 3.70
N THR A 72 0.96 -9.27 4.63
CA THR A 72 -0.04 -8.20 4.56
C THR A 72 0.67 -6.86 4.68
N SER A 73 0.42 -5.93 3.76
CA SER A 73 0.90 -4.56 3.86
C SER A 73 -0.25 -3.56 3.98
N PHE A 74 0.01 -2.44 4.63
CA PHE A 74 -0.89 -1.32 4.79
C PHE A 74 -0.12 -0.06 4.43
N ASP A 75 -0.50 0.57 3.33
CA ASP A 75 0.09 1.81 2.83
C ASP A 75 -0.86 2.96 3.15
N PHE A 76 -0.38 3.90 3.95
CA PHE A 76 -1.15 5.06 4.35
C PHE A 76 -1.15 6.11 3.24
N PRO A 77 -2.25 6.89 3.10
CA PRO A 77 -2.26 8.06 2.25
C PRO A 77 -1.17 9.05 2.71
N SER A 78 -0.85 10.00 1.85
CA SER A 78 0.12 11.03 2.21
C SER A 78 -0.34 11.82 3.44
N GLY A 79 0.59 12.28 4.27
CA GLY A 79 0.33 12.98 5.52
C GLY A 79 -0.58 14.19 5.31
N SER A 80 -0.35 14.95 4.23
CA SER A 80 -1.19 16.09 3.86
C SER A 80 -2.63 15.69 3.52
N LYS A 81 -2.83 14.58 2.80
CA LYS A 81 -4.15 14.03 2.46
C LYS A 81 -4.87 13.44 3.67
N LEU A 82 -4.13 12.74 4.53
CA LEU A 82 -4.65 12.21 5.79
C LEU A 82 -5.15 13.35 6.69
N LEU A 83 -4.31 14.37 6.92
CA LEU A 83 -4.65 15.50 7.79
C LEU A 83 -5.84 16.30 7.26
N SER A 84 -5.87 16.57 5.96
CA SER A 84 -7.01 17.27 5.34
C SER A 84 -8.29 16.45 5.41
N GLY A 85 -8.22 15.13 5.19
CA GLY A 85 -9.32 14.20 5.38
C GLY A 85 -9.85 14.19 6.82
N ILE A 86 -8.96 14.01 7.81
CA ILE A 86 -9.29 14.01 9.24
C ILE A 86 -9.94 15.34 9.64
N THR A 87 -9.35 16.46 9.22
CA THR A 87 -9.87 17.80 9.53
C THR A 87 -11.25 17.99 8.94
N SER A 88 -11.47 17.56 7.69
CA SER A 88 -12.78 17.62 7.05
C SER A 88 -13.81 16.79 7.81
N VAL A 89 -13.48 15.55 8.18
CA VAL A 89 -14.39 14.67 8.95
C VAL A 89 -14.70 15.26 10.32
N ALA A 90 -13.69 15.74 11.04
CA ALA A 90 -13.85 16.36 12.36
C ALA A 90 -14.72 17.63 12.29
N CYS A 91 -14.53 18.47 11.26
CA CYS A 91 -15.35 19.66 11.05
C CYS A 91 -16.80 19.30 10.74
N SER A 92 -17.04 18.29 9.88
CA SER A 92 -18.40 17.82 9.60
C SER A 92 -19.08 17.33 10.88
N LEU A 93 -18.40 16.50 11.68
CA LEU A 93 -18.95 15.99 12.95
C LEU A 93 -19.21 17.11 13.96
N TYR A 94 -18.29 18.07 14.10
CA TYR A 94 -18.47 19.22 14.99
C TYR A 94 -19.69 20.06 14.59
N ASN A 95 -19.90 20.25 13.30
CA ASN A 95 -21.06 20.98 12.77
C ASN A 95 -22.33 20.13 12.68
N SER A 96 -22.34 18.92 13.25
CA SER A 96 -23.46 17.96 13.16
C SER A 96 -23.90 17.66 11.72
N GLN A 97 -22.95 17.70 10.78
CA GLN A 97 -23.16 17.36 9.37
C GLN A 97 -22.66 15.93 9.10
N VAL A 98 -23.32 15.26 8.16
CA VAL A 98 -22.87 13.94 7.69
C VAL A 98 -21.48 14.10 7.03
N PRO A 99 -20.46 13.34 7.47
CA PRO A 99 -19.13 13.41 6.89
C PRO A 99 -19.14 13.07 5.40
N ASN A 100 -18.37 13.83 4.60
CA ASN A 100 -18.22 13.54 3.18
C ASN A 100 -17.51 12.18 2.99
N VAL A 101 -18.09 11.32 2.17
CA VAL A 101 -17.53 10.01 1.78
C VAL A 101 -16.12 10.14 1.20
N GLU A 102 -15.85 11.23 0.48
CA GLU A 102 -14.53 11.48 -0.11
C GLU A 102 -13.47 11.80 0.95
N ALA A 103 -13.86 12.50 2.02
CA ALA A 103 -12.97 12.79 3.14
C ALA A 103 -12.66 11.51 3.94
N LEU A 104 -13.63 10.62 4.10
CA LEU A 104 -13.41 9.31 4.71
C LEU A 104 -12.50 8.43 3.83
N GLN A 105 -12.75 8.41 2.52
CA GLN A 105 -11.92 7.65 1.57
C GLN A 105 -10.48 8.18 1.50
N ALA A 106 -10.26 9.48 1.71
CA ALA A 106 -8.93 10.08 1.78
C ALA A 106 -8.13 9.65 3.02
N ILE A 107 -8.78 9.14 4.07
CA ILE A 107 -8.15 8.64 5.30
C ILE A 107 -7.84 7.14 5.18
N CYS A 108 -8.60 6.39 4.39
CA CYS A 108 -8.48 4.95 4.30
C CYS A 108 -7.11 4.51 3.72
N PRO A 109 -6.35 3.66 4.44
CA PRO A 109 -5.13 3.08 3.89
C PRO A 109 -5.46 2.08 2.77
N ARG A 110 -4.52 1.90 1.85
CA ARG A 110 -4.54 0.78 0.91
C ARG A 110 -3.93 -0.43 1.61
N ALA A 111 -4.58 -1.58 1.51
CA ALA A 111 -4.03 -2.82 2.03
C ALA A 111 -3.62 -3.72 0.87
N SER A 112 -2.63 -4.57 1.08
CA SER A 112 -2.31 -5.67 0.18
C SER A 112 -2.22 -6.97 0.98
N LEU A 113 -2.59 -8.07 0.34
CA LEU A 113 -2.55 -9.41 0.89
C LEU A 113 -1.87 -10.32 -0.13
N SER A 114 -0.81 -10.97 0.32
CA SER A 114 -0.08 -11.99 -0.42
C SER A 114 -0.10 -13.30 0.37
N PHE A 115 -0.51 -14.36 -0.29
CA PHE A 115 -0.52 -15.71 0.23
C PHE A 115 0.35 -16.59 -0.66
N GLN A 116 1.30 -17.30 -0.06
CA GLN A 116 2.18 -18.24 -0.75
C GLN A 116 2.15 -19.59 -0.06
N GLN A 117 1.97 -20.65 -0.85
CA GLN A 117 1.93 -22.03 -0.40
C GLN A 117 2.84 -22.89 -1.28
N GLN A 118 3.80 -23.59 -0.69
CA GLN A 118 4.51 -24.66 -1.38
C GLN A 118 3.55 -25.82 -1.62
N ILE A 119 3.48 -26.30 -2.86
CA ILE A 119 2.63 -27.42 -3.24
C ILE A 119 3.43 -28.72 -3.12
N ILE A 120 4.48 -28.84 -3.94
CA ILE A 120 5.32 -30.03 -4.03
C ILE A 120 6.75 -29.63 -4.41
N GLY A 121 7.75 -30.16 -3.70
CA GLY A 121 9.17 -29.96 -3.97
C GLY A 121 9.49 -28.47 -4.17
N PRO A 122 10.13 -28.08 -5.30
CA PRO A 122 10.49 -26.70 -5.59
C PRO A 122 9.33 -25.82 -6.09
N PHE A 123 8.10 -26.36 -6.21
CA PHE A 123 6.94 -25.63 -6.70
C PHE A 123 6.18 -24.95 -5.56
N SER A 124 5.90 -23.67 -5.74
CA SER A 124 5.00 -22.92 -4.88
C SER A 124 3.98 -22.13 -5.68
N PHE A 125 2.81 -21.94 -5.09
CA PHE A 125 1.76 -21.10 -5.62
C PHE A 125 1.68 -19.85 -4.76
N ARG A 126 1.59 -18.69 -5.41
CA ARG A 126 1.40 -17.39 -4.76
C ARG A 126 0.17 -16.70 -5.33
N VAL A 127 -0.56 -16.04 -4.45
CA VAL A 127 -1.67 -15.16 -4.79
C VAL A 127 -1.40 -13.82 -4.14
N ASP A 128 -1.35 -12.77 -4.93
CA ASP A 128 -1.21 -11.40 -4.49
C ASP A 128 -2.51 -10.65 -4.79
N SER A 129 -2.95 -9.77 -3.91
CA SER A 129 -4.15 -8.97 -4.11
C SER A 129 -4.05 -7.64 -3.39
N GLU A 130 -4.61 -6.59 -3.99
CA GLU A 130 -4.81 -5.31 -3.33
C GLU A 130 -6.23 -5.23 -2.78
N ILE A 131 -6.36 -4.72 -1.56
CA ILE A 131 -7.63 -4.49 -0.90
C ILE A 131 -7.77 -2.97 -0.73
N ALA A 132 -8.77 -2.40 -1.39
CA ALA A 132 -9.11 -1.00 -1.27
C ALA A 132 -10.48 -0.84 -0.61
N ILE A 133 -10.57 0.09 0.34
CA ILE A 133 -11.86 0.46 0.91
C ILE A 133 -12.54 1.45 -0.04
N ASP A 134 -13.67 1.07 -0.60
CA ASP A 134 -14.46 1.90 -1.50
C ASP A 134 -15.83 2.18 -0.88
N LEU A 135 -15.92 3.31 -0.17
CA LEU A 135 -17.13 3.72 0.53
C LEU A 135 -18.26 4.18 -0.41
N LYS A 136 -17.99 4.26 -1.73
CA LYS A 136 -18.99 4.65 -2.74
C LYS A 136 -19.81 3.46 -3.26
N LYS A 137 -19.44 2.21 -2.93
CA LYS A 137 -20.14 1.00 -3.37
C LYS A 137 -20.93 0.38 -2.22
N ASP A 138 -21.97 -0.39 -2.57
CA ASP A 138 -22.75 -1.19 -1.60
C ASP A 138 -21.87 -2.16 -0.80
N TRP A 139 -20.72 -2.54 -1.36
CA TRP A 139 -19.70 -3.33 -0.68
C TRP A 139 -18.46 -2.50 -0.39
N TYR A 140 -18.16 -2.28 0.89
CA TYR A 140 -17.07 -1.40 1.35
C TYR A 140 -15.67 -1.90 0.97
N LEU A 141 -15.51 -3.18 0.66
CA LEU A 141 -14.21 -3.83 0.47
C LEU A 141 -14.04 -4.28 -0.98
N SER A 142 -13.27 -3.54 -1.75
CA SER A 142 -12.98 -3.87 -3.15
C SER A 142 -11.64 -4.58 -3.24
N VAL A 143 -11.65 -5.85 -3.65
CA VAL A 143 -10.44 -6.55 -4.08
C VAL A 143 -10.07 -6.07 -5.47
N LYS A 144 -8.84 -5.61 -5.64
CA LYS A 144 -8.27 -5.08 -6.88
C LYS A 144 -7.02 -5.87 -7.25
N ASN A 145 -6.78 -5.97 -8.55
CA ASN A 145 -5.55 -6.52 -9.13
C ASN A 145 -5.11 -7.86 -8.51
N PRO A 146 -5.97 -8.89 -8.48
CA PRO A 146 -5.52 -10.22 -8.07
C PRO A 146 -4.46 -10.72 -9.06
N VAL A 147 -3.33 -11.21 -8.57
CA VAL A 147 -2.27 -11.81 -9.37
C VAL A 147 -2.02 -13.22 -8.85
N PHE A 148 -2.08 -14.19 -9.75
CA PHE A 148 -1.79 -15.58 -9.46
C PHE A 148 -0.41 -15.91 -10.01
N ALA A 149 0.43 -16.56 -9.24
CA ALA A 149 1.77 -16.94 -9.65
C ALA A 149 2.10 -18.38 -9.25
N ILE A 150 2.81 -19.07 -10.14
CA ILE A 150 3.45 -20.35 -9.87
C ILE A 150 4.96 -20.12 -9.94
N GLU A 151 5.64 -20.47 -8.86
CA GLU A 151 7.08 -20.36 -8.76
C GLU A 151 7.72 -21.75 -8.75
N HIS A 152 8.85 -21.88 -9.44
CA HIS A 152 9.68 -23.06 -9.45
C HIS A 152 11.12 -22.68 -9.11
N ALA A 153 11.62 -23.18 -7.98
CA ALA A 153 13.02 -23.01 -7.58
C ALA A 153 13.93 -23.97 -8.36
N LEU A 154 14.80 -23.41 -9.21
CA LEU A 154 15.78 -24.15 -9.99
C LEU A 154 17.06 -24.32 -9.17
N GLN A 155 17.19 -25.46 -8.50
CA GLN A 155 18.37 -25.78 -7.69
C GLN A 155 19.62 -26.08 -8.54
N VAL A 156 19.48 -26.31 -9.85
CA VAL A 156 20.55 -26.85 -10.72
C VAL A 156 21.35 -25.74 -11.44
N LEU A 157 20.88 -24.49 -11.43
CA LEU A 157 21.47 -23.38 -12.20
C LEU A 157 21.75 -22.17 -11.29
N TRP A 158 22.90 -22.15 -10.61
CA TRP A 158 23.41 -20.98 -9.87
C TRP A 158 22.37 -20.27 -8.96
N SER A 159 21.46 -21.02 -8.35
CA SER A 159 20.31 -20.47 -7.63
C SER A 159 19.46 -19.58 -8.54
N ALA A 160 18.54 -20.18 -9.30
CA ALA A 160 17.59 -19.43 -10.13
C ALA A 160 16.15 -19.77 -9.72
N LYS A 161 15.20 -18.88 -10.05
CA LYS A 161 13.78 -19.07 -9.84
C LYS A 161 13.00 -18.70 -11.10
N ALA A 162 12.23 -19.64 -11.62
CA ALA A 162 11.23 -19.36 -12.64
C ALA A 162 9.91 -18.97 -11.97
N VAL A 163 9.27 -17.91 -12.43
CA VAL A 163 7.97 -17.43 -11.92
C VAL A 163 7.08 -17.19 -13.13
N ALA A 164 5.97 -17.92 -13.22
CA ALA A 164 4.91 -17.59 -14.16
C ALA A 164 3.80 -16.88 -13.38
N TRP A 165 3.37 -15.70 -13.81
CA TRP A 165 2.27 -14.97 -13.20
C TRP A 165 1.19 -14.56 -14.19
N TYR A 166 -0.03 -14.43 -13.70
CA TYR A 166 -1.21 -14.07 -14.44
C TYR A 166 -2.07 -13.08 -13.63
N SER A 167 -2.44 -11.97 -14.28
CA SER A 167 -3.34 -10.94 -13.73
C SER A 167 -4.66 -10.98 -14.52
N PRO A 168 -5.74 -11.57 -13.97
CA PRO A 168 -7.01 -11.67 -14.67
C PRO A 168 -7.64 -10.32 -15.00
N MET A 169 -7.39 -9.31 -14.14
CA MET A 169 -7.97 -7.97 -14.29
C MET A 169 -7.33 -7.21 -15.45
N GLN A 170 -6.02 -7.37 -15.65
CA GLN A 170 -5.28 -6.77 -16.77
C GLN A 170 -5.25 -7.68 -18.01
N ARG A 171 -5.63 -8.96 -17.86
CA ARG A 171 -5.48 -10.02 -18.89
C ARG A 171 -4.03 -10.19 -19.34
N GLU A 172 -3.12 -10.04 -18.39
CA GLU A 172 -1.67 -10.12 -18.64
C GLU A 172 -1.11 -11.43 -18.08
N PHE A 173 -0.18 -12.02 -18.83
CA PHE A 173 0.58 -13.20 -18.45
C PHE A 173 2.05 -12.94 -18.72
N MET A 174 2.90 -13.31 -17.78
CA MET A 174 4.35 -13.21 -17.95
C MET A 174 5.06 -14.38 -17.28
N VAL A 175 6.19 -14.76 -17.87
CA VAL A 175 7.13 -15.71 -17.28
C VAL A 175 8.44 -14.98 -17.06
N GLU A 176 8.88 -14.97 -15.82
CA GLU A 176 10.14 -14.38 -15.39
C GLU A 176 11.12 -15.48 -14.97
N LEU A 177 12.38 -15.32 -15.37
CA LEU A 177 13.49 -16.12 -14.84
C LEU A 177 14.39 -15.17 -14.05
N ARG A 178 14.51 -15.41 -12.74
CA ARG A 178 15.34 -14.61 -11.84
C ARG A 178 16.56 -15.42 -11.44
N PHE A 179 17.75 -14.87 -11.65
CA PHE A 179 19.02 -15.44 -11.20
C PHE A 179 19.44 -14.76 -9.90
N PHE A 180 19.93 -15.52 -8.92
CA PHE A 180 20.54 -14.97 -7.72
C PHE A 180 22.06 -14.88 -7.93
N GLU A 181 22.60 -13.67 -7.86
CA GLU A 181 24.05 -13.45 -7.92
C GLU A 181 24.66 -13.74 -6.53
N THR A 182 25.73 -14.54 -6.49
CA THR A 182 26.54 -14.83 -5.27
C THR A 182 27.69 -13.86 -5.12
#